data_AF-A0A496ZZP1-F1
#
_entry.id   AF-A0A496ZZP1-F1
#
_cell.length_a   1.000
_cell.length_b   1.000
_cell.length_c   1.000
_cell.angle_alpha   90.00
_cell.angle_beta   90.00
_cell.angle_gamma   90.00
#
_symmetry.space_group_name_H-M   'P 1'
#
loop_
_entity.id
_entity.type
_entity.pdbx_description
1 polymer ?
#
loop_
_entity_poly.entity_id
_entity_poly.type
_entity_poly.pdbx_seq_one_letter_code
_entity_poly.pdbx_strand_id
1 'polypeptide(L)'
;MKNNPYVGPRPYEREDRRNFYGRQREARDLTSLILAERVVLFYAPSGAGKTSLLNAQVIPALEENDFNVLPTTRVGSELPPEIDPDDVENVFVFSALMGLGGGEAPAEALLGHTLLSFLRQHCLEEDAPDYKPPIVIFDQFEEILTTHRERWQDARGFFEQMRDALRGMPTLGVVLAMREDHVAGLDPYAPLLPRRLRARFRMERLDRKGALEAVKRPAQEAGCPFDPGVAERLVDDLCRIKVAVRGQQTSVLGPFVEPVQLQVVCHRLWENLPEQEDNAIQWEEVEEFGNID
;
A
#
# COMPACT_ATOMS: atom_id res chain seq x y z
N MET A 1 -8.53 -20.20 -21.02
CA MET A 1 -8.85 -18.84 -20.55
C MET A 1 -7.55 -18.04 -20.55
N LYS A 2 -7.49 -16.95 -21.32
CA LYS A 2 -6.34 -16.02 -21.29
C LYS A 2 -6.24 -15.48 -19.85
N ASN A 3 -5.04 -15.51 -19.26
CA ASN A 3 -4.84 -14.99 -17.90
C ASN A 3 -5.13 -13.48 -17.91
N ASN A 4 -6.07 -13.02 -17.07
CA ASN A 4 -6.51 -11.62 -17.06
C ASN A 4 -5.35 -10.72 -16.58
N PRO A 5 -4.91 -9.72 -17.37
CA PRO A 5 -3.77 -8.89 -17.02
C PRO A 5 -4.14 -7.80 -15.99
N TYR A 6 -5.44 -7.58 -15.73
CA TYR A 6 -5.94 -6.67 -14.71
C TYR A 6 -6.36 -7.43 -13.46
N VAL A 7 -5.86 -7.00 -12.31
CA VAL A 7 -6.06 -7.71 -11.05
C VAL A 7 -7.43 -7.47 -10.42
N GLY A 8 -8.17 -6.46 -10.90
CA GLY A 8 -9.46 -6.08 -10.34
C GLY A 8 -9.32 -5.34 -9.00
N PRO A 9 -10.24 -5.54 -8.04
CA PRO A 9 -10.26 -4.77 -6.79
C PRO A 9 -9.18 -5.19 -5.78
N ARG A 10 -8.56 -6.37 -5.94
CA ARG A 10 -7.48 -6.80 -5.05
C ARG A 10 -6.22 -5.96 -5.28
N PRO A 11 -5.36 -5.77 -4.26
CA PRO A 11 -4.06 -5.17 -4.49
C PRO A 11 -3.22 -6.02 -5.46
N TYR A 12 -2.35 -5.34 -6.22
CA TYR A 12 -1.27 -6.01 -6.95
C TYR A 12 -0.29 -6.64 -5.95
N GLU A 13 0.13 -7.87 -6.24
CA GLU A 13 1.14 -8.60 -5.50
C GLU A 13 2.47 -8.62 -6.25
N ARG A 14 3.50 -9.21 -5.62
CA ARG A 14 4.84 -9.38 -6.21
C ARG A 14 4.79 -10.03 -7.59
N GLU A 15 3.95 -11.03 -7.76
CA GLU A 15 3.79 -11.79 -9.01
C GLU A 15 3.16 -10.96 -10.14
N ASP A 16 2.38 -9.95 -9.77
CA ASP A 16 1.73 -9.03 -10.71
C ASP A 16 2.65 -7.88 -11.15
N ARG A 17 3.90 -7.81 -10.66
CA ARG A 17 4.86 -6.72 -10.94
C ARG A 17 4.98 -6.39 -12.42
N ARG A 18 4.91 -7.40 -13.30
CA ARG A 18 4.94 -7.22 -14.76
C ARG A 18 3.76 -6.39 -15.28
N ASN A 19 2.59 -6.49 -14.68
CA ASN A 19 1.37 -5.80 -15.12
C ASN A 19 1.12 -4.47 -14.38
N PHE A 20 2.06 -4.03 -13.53
CA PHE A 20 1.90 -2.83 -12.70
C PHE A 20 2.51 -1.59 -13.36
N TYR A 21 1.68 -0.79 -14.04
CA TYR A 21 2.11 0.41 -14.77
C TYR A 21 1.58 1.71 -14.19
N GLY A 22 2.16 2.82 -14.68
CA GLY A 22 1.71 4.18 -14.34
C GLY A 22 2.25 4.72 -13.03
N ARG A 23 3.07 3.95 -12.30
CA ARG A 23 3.62 4.29 -10.98
C ARG A 23 5.13 4.10 -10.85
N GLN A 24 5.83 3.93 -11.97
CA GLN A 24 7.29 3.69 -11.99
C GLN A 24 8.09 4.83 -11.36
N ARG A 25 7.58 6.07 -11.41
CA ARG A 25 8.26 7.20 -10.78
C ARG A 25 8.07 7.16 -9.27
N GLU A 26 6.83 7.02 -8.81
CA GLU A 26 6.49 6.98 -7.39
C GLU A 26 7.17 5.82 -6.68
N ALA A 27 7.23 4.65 -7.30
CA ALA A 27 7.98 3.50 -6.78
C ALA A 27 9.45 3.86 -6.55
N ARG A 28 10.12 4.41 -7.57
CA ARG A 28 11.55 4.77 -7.49
C ARG A 28 11.80 5.86 -6.45
N ASP A 29 10.97 6.90 -6.42
CA ASP A 29 11.11 8.03 -5.50
C ASP A 29 10.88 7.58 -4.05
N LEU A 30 9.87 6.74 -3.79
CA LEU A 30 9.60 6.17 -2.47
C LEU A 30 10.72 5.22 -2.02
N THR A 31 11.15 4.29 -2.86
CA THR A 31 12.28 3.39 -2.55
C THR A 31 13.53 4.20 -2.22
N SER A 32 13.87 5.21 -3.03
CA SER A 32 15.04 6.07 -2.77
C SER A 32 14.95 6.80 -1.42
N LEU A 33 13.74 7.25 -1.04
CA LEU A 33 13.53 7.88 0.26
C LEU A 33 13.71 6.88 1.42
N ILE A 34 13.21 5.65 1.28
CA ILE A 34 13.37 4.59 2.29
C ILE A 34 14.84 4.20 2.45
N LEU A 35 15.61 4.15 1.35
CA LEU A 35 17.05 3.91 1.39
C LEU A 35 17.83 5.03 2.10
N ALA A 36 17.33 6.26 2.05
CA ALA A 36 18.00 7.44 2.62
C ALA A 36 17.58 7.75 4.07
N GLU A 37 16.41 7.29 4.51
CA GLU A 37 15.79 7.70 5.77
C GLU A 37 15.33 6.50 6.58
N ARG A 38 15.65 6.51 7.89
CA ARG A 38 15.31 5.40 8.79
C ARG A 38 13.83 5.26 9.09
N VAL A 39 13.07 6.36 9.02
CA VAL A 39 11.62 6.36 9.24
C VAL A 39 10.96 7.21 8.18
N VAL A 40 10.12 6.59 7.36
CA VAL A 40 9.40 7.25 6.26
C VAL A 40 7.91 7.16 6.52
N LEU A 41 7.23 8.31 6.49
CA LEU A 41 5.77 8.36 6.41
C LEU A 41 5.34 8.36 4.94
N PHE A 42 4.72 7.26 4.50
CA PHE A 42 4.10 7.13 3.19
C PHE A 42 2.59 7.35 3.33
N TYR A 43 2.03 8.32 2.62
CA TYR A 43 0.60 8.62 2.73
C TYR A 43 -0.03 8.97 1.40
N ALA A 44 -1.32 8.67 1.28
CA ALA A 44 -2.09 8.88 0.07
C ALA A 44 -3.59 8.94 0.39
N PRO A 45 -4.42 9.51 -0.51
CA PRO A 45 -5.87 9.31 -0.46
C PRO A 45 -6.27 7.83 -0.39
N SER A 46 -7.48 7.56 0.09
CA SER A 46 -8.06 6.22 -0.04
C SER A 46 -8.19 5.81 -1.51
N GLY A 47 -8.00 4.52 -1.78
CA GLY A 47 -8.07 3.95 -3.12
C GLY A 47 -6.87 4.27 -4.04
N ALA A 48 -5.87 5.03 -3.60
CA ALA A 48 -4.73 5.44 -4.44
C ALA A 48 -3.73 4.32 -4.79
N GLY A 49 -3.90 3.11 -4.22
CA GLY A 49 -3.05 1.94 -4.50
C GLY A 49 -1.77 1.84 -3.66
N LYS A 50 -1.78 2.28 -2.39
CA LYS A 50 -0.61 2.22 -1.49
C LYS A 50 -0.06 0.80 -1.35
N THR A 51 -0.92 -0.13 -0.92
CA THR A 51 -0.57 -1.55 -0.75
C THR A 51 -0.06 -2.17 -2.06
N SER A 52 -0.70 -1.85 -3.19
CA SER A 52 -0.25 -2.31 -4.51
C SER A 52 1.14 -1.78 -4.88
N LEU A 53 1.44 -0.50 -4.62
CA LEU A 53 2.76 0.07 -4.85
C LEU A 53 3.82 -0.62 -3.98
N LEU A 54 3.49 -0.87 -2.70
CA LEU A 54 4.36 -1.54 -1.76
C LEU A 54 4.68 -2.96 -2.24
N ASN A 55 3.67 -3.79 -2.43
CA ASN A 55 3.83 -5.22 -2.74
C ASN A 55 4.44 -5.46 -4.13
N ALA A 56 3.97 -4.74 -5.16
CA ALA A 56 4.41 -5.01 -6.53
C ALA A 56 5.76 -4.39 -6.87
N GLN A 57 6.11 -3.24 -6.27
CA GLN A 57 7.28 -2.46 -6.69
C GLN A 57 8.29 -2.19 -5.59
N VAL A 58 7.86 -1.60 -4.46
CA VAL A 58 8.78 -1.10 -3.44
C VAL A 58 9.43 -2.23 -2.65
N ILE A 59 8.66 -3.19 -2.16
CA ILE A 59 9.19 -4.33 -1.40
C ILE A 59 10.21 -5.12 -2.23
N PRO A 60 9.91 -5.54 -3.49
CA PRO A 60 10.91 -6.23 -4.29
C PRO A 60 12.13 -5.36 -4.59
N ALA A 61 11.96 -4.05 -4.79
CA ALA A 61 13.09 -3.15 -5.01
C ALA A 61 13.98 -3.01 -3.76
N LEU A 62 13.43 -3.05 -2.55
CA LEU A 62 14.20 -3.03 -1.31
C LEU A 62 14.98 -4.35 -1.12
N GLU A 63 14.34 -5.49 -1.41
CA GLU A 63 15.02 -6.80 -1.38
C GLU A 63 16.14 -6.89 -2.44
N GLU A 64 15.93 -6.34 -3.64
CA GLU A 64 16.95 -6.20 -4.69
C GLU A 64 18.13 -5.30 -4.24
N ASN A 65 17.96 -4.48 -3.20
CA ASN A 65 19.00 -3.67 -2.56
C ASN A 65 19.52 -4.31 -1.24
N ASP A 66 19.37 -5.63 -1.08
CA ASP A 66 19.87 -6.41 0.06
C ASP A 66 19.27 -6.04 1.43
N PHE A 67 18.03 -5.55 1.46
CA PHE A 67 17.27 -5.39 2.70
C PHE A 67 16.48 -6.65 3.05
N ASN A 68 16.29 -6.89 4.34
CA ASN A 68 15.34 -7.88 4.84
C ASN A 68 14.00 -7.17 5.11
N VAL A 69 13.08 -7.24 4.15
CA VAL A 69 11.74 -6.68 4.35
C VAL A 69 10.90 -7.70 5.12
N LEU A 70 10.55 -7.36 6.35
CA LEU A 70 9.71 -8.20 7.22
C LEU A 70 8.25 -8.20 6.70
N PRO A 71 7.43 -9.21 7.09
CA PRO A 71 6.03 -9.25 6.71
C PRO A 71 5.33 -7.91 7.00
N THR A 72 4.62 -7.37 6.00
CA THR A 72 3.83 -6.16 6.16
C THR A 72 2.80 -6.38 7.27
N THR A 73 2.79 -5.50 8.26
CA THR A 73 1.98 -5.64 9.47
C THR A 73 1.01 -4.48 9.64
N ARG A 74 -0.02 -4.70 10.45
CA ARG A 74 -1.03 -3.72 10.86
C ARG A 74 -1.03 -3.59 12.36
N VAL A 75 -1.47 -2.45 12.86
CA VAL A 75 -1.50 -2.14 14.30
C VAL A 75 -2.92 -2.22 14.88
N GLY A 76 -3.97 -2.24 14.06
CA GLY A 76 -5.36 -2.24 14.53
C GLY A 76 -6.09 -3.57 14.47
N SER A 77 -5.39 -4.69 14.26
CA SER A 77 -6.02 -6.01 14.19
C SER A 77 -6.80 -6.33 15.47
N GLU A 78 -7.89 -7.09 15.33
CA GLU A 78 -8.62 -7.63 16.47
C GLU A 78 -7.75 -8.64 17.23
N LEU A 79 -7.93 -8.70 18.55
CA LEU A 79 -7.28 -9.71 19.37
C LEU A 79 -7.88 -11.09 19.07
N PRO A 80 -7.04 -12.14 18.95
CA PRO A 80 -7.56 -13.50 18.83
C PRO A 80 -8.45 -13.87 20.03
N PRO A 81 -9.51 -14.68 19.85
CA PRO A 81 -10.43 -15.06 20.92
C PRO A 81 -9.76 -15.73 22.13
N GLU A 82 -8.63 -16.39 21.92
CA GLU A 82 -7.82 -17.06 22.93
C GLU A 82 -7.00 -16.11 23.83
N ILE A 83 -6.85 -14.84 23.44
CA ILE A 83 -6.08 -13.85 24.20
C ILE A 83 -7.00 -13.04 25.09
N ASP A 84 -6.74 -13.06 26.40
CA ASP A 84 -7.38 -12.16 27.34
C ASP A 84 -6.86 -10.73 27.12
N PRO A 85 -7.72 -9.74 26.82
CA PRO A 85 -7.31 -8.35 26.65
C PRO A 85 -6.55 -7.77 27.86
N ASP A 86 -6.80 -8.28 29.07
CA ASP A 86 -6.14 -7.85 30.30
C ASP A 86 -4.67 -8.31 30.39
N ASP A 87 -4.31 -9.37 29.67
CA ASP A 87 -2.91 -9.85 29.56
C ASP A 87 -2.09 -9.04 28.54
N VAL A 88 -2.75 -8.23 27.71
CA VAL A 88 -2.09 -7.45 26.65
C VAL A 88 -1.67 -6.08 27.17
N GLU A 89 -0.37 -5.90 27.43
CA GLU A 89 0.17 -4.62 27.91
C GLU A 89 -0.07 -3.45 26.94
N ASN A 90 0.06 -3.68 25.63
CA ASN A 90 -0.18 -2.67 24.61
C ASN A 90 -0.79 -3.30 23.35
N VAL A 91 -2.03 -2.95 23.04
CA VAL A 91 -2.79 -3.59 21.96
C VAL A 91 -2.18 -3.38 20.58
N PHE A 92 -1.64 -2.18 20.31
CA PHE A 92 -1.05 -1.84 19.02
C PHE A 92 0.29 -2.56 18.80
N VAL A 93 1.08 -2.73 19.86
CA VAL A 93 2.32 -3.53 19.82
C VAL A 93 1.96 -4.98 19.56
N PHE A 94 1.02 -5.54 20.32
CA PHE A 94 0.61 -6.93 20.16
C PHE A 94 0.13 -7.23 18.72
N SER A 95 -0.74 -6.39 18.17
CA SER A 95 -1.20 -6.50 16.77
C SER A 95 -0.05 -6.41 15.77
N ALA A 96 0.93 -5.51 16.00
CA ALA A 96 2.12 -5.43 15.17
C ALA A 96 2.94 -6.73 15.20
N LEU A 97 3.15 -7.29 16.38
CA LEU A 97 3.91 -8.53 16.57
C LEU A 97 3.22 -9.72 15.89
N MET A 98 1.88 -9.82 15.99
CA MET A 98 1.10 -10.85 15.31
C MET A 98 1.35 -10.83 13.79
N GLY A 99 1.30 -9.64 13.17
CA GLY A 99 1.57 -9.52 11.73
C GLY A 99 3.04 -9.78 11.37
N LEU A 100 3.99 -9.33 12.20
CA LEU A 100 5.42 -9.58 11.99
C LEU A 100 5.80 -11.06 12.11
N GLY A 101 5.10 -11.81 12.97
CA GLY A 101 5.28 -13.26 13.14
C GLY A 101 4.70 -14.10 12.02
N GLY A 102 4.10 -13.49 10.98
CA GLY A 102 3.59 -14.20 9.81
C GLY A 102 2.46 -15.21 10.09
N GLY A 103 1.86 -15.17 11.29
CA GLY A 103 0.89 -16.16 11.75
C GLY A 103 1.47 -17.53 12.14
N GLU A 104 2.80 -17.68 12.18
CA GLU A 104 3.46 -18.94 12.55
C GLU A 104 3.62 -19.09 14.08
N ALA A 105 3.83 -17.97 14.78
CA ALA A 105 3.97 -17.95 16.23
C ALA A 105 2.60 -18.01 16.93
N PRO A 106 2.42 -18.86 17.96
CA PRO A 106 1.24 -18.82 18.82
C PRO A 106 1.07 -17.44 19.45
N ALA A 107 -0.16 -16.94 19.53
CA ALA A 107 -0.45 -15.58 20.01
C ALA A 107 0.02 -15.37 21.46
N GLU A 108 -0.08 -16.41 22.31
CA GLU A 108 0.38 -16.38 23.69
C GLU A 108 1.90 -16.22 23.81
N ALA A 109 2.65 -16.70 22.82
CA ALA A 109 4.11 -16.55 22.79
C ALA A 109 4.54 -15.09 22.51
N LEU A 110 3.62 -14.23 22.07
CA LEU A 110 3.88 -12.81 21.84
C LEU A 110 3.60 -11.95 23.08
N LEU A 111 2.94 -12.50 24.11
CA LEU A 111 2.69 -11.78 25.35
C LEU A 111 4.01 -11.41 26.03
N GLY A 112 4.10 -10.16 26.50
CA GLY A 112 5.31 -9.61 27.12
C GLY A 112 6.46 -9.28 26.16
N HIS A 113 6.33 -9.57 24.85
CA HIS A 113 7.30 -9.07 23.88
C HIS A 113 7.15 -7.57 23.64
N THR A 114 8.28 -6.91 23.44
CA THR A 114 8.35 -5.56 22.89
C THR A 114 8.71 -5.63 21.42
N LEU A 115 8.50 -4.54 20.67
CA LEU A 115 8.99 -4.45 19.28
C LEU A 115 10.50 -4.77 19.19
N LEU A 116 11.31 -4.25 20.11
CA LEU A 116 12.76 -4.48 20.11
C LEU A 116 13.12 -5.95 20.41
N SER A 117 12.54 -6.54 21.46
CA SER A 117 12.88 -7.92 21.83
C SER A 117 12.45 -8.91 20.76
N PHE A 118 11.27 -8.68 20.15
CA PHE A 118 10.81 -9.49 19.04
C PHE A 118 11.72 -9.35 17.81
N LEU A 119 12.03 -8.13 17.39
CA LEU A 119 12.87 -7.90 16.19
C LEU A 119 14.28 -8.48 16.36
N ARG A 120 14.89 -8.38 17.55
CA ARG A 120 16.20 -8.99 17.83
C ARG A 120 16.17 -10.52 17.78
N GLN A 121 15.08 -11.13 18.19
CA GLN A 121 14.94 -12.59 18.14
C GLN A 121 14.74 -13.10 16.71
N HIS A 122 14.12 -12.31 15.83
CA HIS A 122 13.72 -12.75 14.49
C HIS A 122 14.57 -12.19 13.34
N CYS A 123 15.49 -11.26 13.63
CA CYS A 123 16.46 -10.75 12.66
C CYS A 123 17.87 -11.27 12.97
N LEU A 124 18.69 -11.41 11.93
CA LEU A 124 20.11 -11.73 12.09
C LEU A 124 20.85 -10.58 12.79
N GLU A 125 21.92 -10.92 13.51
CA GLU A 125 22.85 -9.96 14.08
C GLU A 125 23.66 -9.24 12.98
N GLU A 126 24.03 -7.99 13.22
CA GLU A 126 24.67 -7.12 12.21
C GLU A 126 26.01 -7.65 11.67
N ASP A 127 26.70 -8.47 12.44
CA ASP A 127 27.99 -9.10 12.10
C ASP A 127 27.83 -10.46 11.41
N ALA A 128 26.60 -10.97 11.25
CA ALA A 128 26.35 -12.20 10.53
C ALA A 128 26.70 -12.05 9.03
N PRO A 129 27.31 -13.06 8.38
CA PRO A 129 27.70 -12.99 6.97
C PRO A 129 26.53 -12.69 6.01
N ASP A 130 25.34 -13.20 6.33
CA ASP A 130 24.12 -13.03 5.53
C ASP A 130 23.22 -11.90 6.08
N TYR A 131 23.79 -11.00 6.89
CA TYR A 131 23.05 -9.90 7.48
C TYR A 131 22.48 -8.97 6.40
N LYS A 132 21.17 -8.71 6.52
CA LYS A 132 20.44 -7.76 5.71
C LYS A 132 19.71 -6.78 6.62
N PRO A 133 19.89 -5.45 6.46
CA PRO A 133 19.20 -4.46 7.28
C PRO A 133 17.68 -4.66 7.26
N PRO A 134 17.01 -4.77 8.42
CA PRO A 134 15.59 -5.03 8.48
C PRO A 134 14.78 -3.78 8.14
N ILE A 135 13.69 -3.97 7.39
CA ILE A 135 12.66 -2.96 7.16
C ILE A 135 11.32 -3.49 7.64
N VAL A 136 10.67 -2.73 8.52
CA VAL A 136 9.28 -2.97 8.93
C VAL A 136 8.35 -2.02 8.19
N ILE A 137 7.31 -2.58 7.58
CA ILE A 137 6.25 -1.80 6.92
C ILE A 137 4.96 -1.96 7.72
N PHE A 138 4.47 -0.85 8.26
CA PHE A 138 3.16 -0.76 8.87
C PHE A 138 2.18 -0.22 7.83
N ASP A 139 1.35 -1.08 7.24
CA ASP A 139 0.26 -0.65 6.35
C ASP A 139 -0.98 -0.29 7.17
N GLN A 140 -1.85 0.55 6.61
CA GLN A 140 -3.03 1.10 7.29
C GLN A 140 -2.72 1.69 8.67
N PHE A 141 -1.59 2.37 8.80
CA PHE A 141 -1.09 2.82 10.10
C PHE A 141 -2.03 3.83 10.79
N GLU A 142 -3.00 4.43 10.10
CA GLU A 142 -4.08 5.21 10.71
C GLU A 142 -4.91 4.44 11.75
N GLU A 143 -4.83 3.11 11.75
CA GLU A 143 -5.47 2.26 12.74
C GLU A 143 -5.05 2.57 14.16
N ILE A 144 -3.82 3.04 14.38
CA ILE A 144 -3.35 3.47 15.71
C ILE A 144 -4.19 4.61 16.30
N LEU A 145 -4.92 5.34 15.45
CA LEU A 145 -5.79 6.46 15.83
C LEU A 145 -7.28 6.10 15.76
N THR A 146 -7.63 5.08 14.98
CA THR A 146 -9.03 4.81 14.61
C THR A 146 -9.61 3.56 15.25
N THR A 147 -8.77 2.59 15.63
CA THR A 147 -9.13 1.32 16.28
C THR A 147 -8.82 1.36 17.78
N HIS A 148 -9.34 0.39 18.55
CA HIS A 148 -9.08 0.21 19.99
C HIS A 148 -9.17 1.53 20.78
N ARG A 149 -10.22 2.31 20.53
CA ARG A 149 -10.33 3.70 21.00
C ARG A 149 -10.45 3.81 22.52
N GLU A 150 -10.96 2.77 23.15
CA GLU A 150 -10.98 2.58 24.60
C GLU A 150 -9.57 2.43 25.19
N ARG A 151 -8.57 2.05 24.38
CA ARG A 151 -7.15 1.95 24.73
C ARG A 151 -6.28 3.00 24.02
N TRP A 152 -6.81 4.17 23.67
CA TRP A 152 -6.08 5.20 22.92
C TRP A 152 -4.74 5.63 23.54
N GLN A 153 -4.57 5.49 24.87
CA GLN A 153 -3.33 5.81 25.58
C GLN A 153 -2.15 4.93 25.12
N ASP A 154 -2.44 3.72 24.65
CA ASP A 154 -1.43 2.76 24.17
C ASP A 154 -0.70 3.25 22.94
N ALA A 155 -1.32 4.13 22.13
CA ALA A 155 -0.70 4.68 20.94
C ALA A 155 0.66 5.31 21.26
N ARG A 156 0.76 6.05 22.37
CA ARG A 156 2.03 6.62 22.83
C ARG A 156 3.06 5.53 23.15
N GLY A 157 2.65 4.48 23.87
CA GLY A 157 3.51 3.36 24.24
C GLY A 157 4.07 2.64 23.00
N PHE A 158 3.27 2.50 21.95
CA PHE A 158 3.73 1.95 20.67
C PHE A 158 4.85 2.82 20.04
N PHE A 159 4.69 4.15 19.98
CA PHE A 159 5.75 5.02 19.46
C PHE A 159 7.00 5.02 20.34
N GLU A 160 6.86 4.88 21.65
CA GLU A 160 7.99 4.74 22.57
C GLU A 160 8.75 3.43 22.32
N GLN A 161 8.04 2.31 22.12
CA GLN A 161 8.67 1.06 21.72
C GLN A 161 9.32 1.11 20.33
N MET A 162 8.70 1.79 19.36
CA MET A 162 9.30 1.99 18.04
C MET A 162 10.60 2.80 18.12
N ARG A 163 10.61 3.87 18.93
CA ARG A 163 11.82 4.65 19.22
C ARG A 163 12.90 3.76 19.82
N ASP A 164 12.54 2.90 20.77
CA ASP A 164 13.49 2.03 21.46
C ASP A 164 14.04 0.95 20.52
N ALA A 165 13.21 0.40 19.63
CA ALA A 165 13.64 -0.48 18.54
C ALA A 165 14.64 0.22 17.60
N LEU A 166 14.32 1.43 17.12
CA LEU A 166 15.20 2.23 16.26
C LEU A 166 16.52 2.61 16.94
N ARG A 167 16.54 2.78 18.26
CA ARG A 167 17.78 3.01 19.03
C ARG A 167 18.58 1.73 19.22
N GLY A 168 17.89 0.62 19.49
CA GLY A 168 18.50 -0.68 19.78
C GLY A 168 18.98 -1.44 18.53
N MET A 169 18.52 -1.05 17.34
CA MET A 169 18.89 -1.60 16.03
C MET A 169 19.20 -0.42 15.06
N PRO A 170 20.46 0.05 14.98
CA PRO A 170 20.84 1.24 14.20
C PRO A 170 20.50 1.21 12.71
N THR A 171 20.45 0.03 12.12
CA THR A 171 20.15 -0.24 10.69
C THR A 171 18.67 -0.46 10.41
N LEU A 172 17.82 -0.58 11.44
CA LEU A 172 16.37 -0.77 11.28
C LEU A 172 15.75 0.43 10.54
N GLY A 173 15.05 0.10 9.46
CA GLY A 173 14.17 1.00 8.71
C GLY A 173 12.69 0.75 9.04
N VAL A 174 11.89 1.82 9.06
CA VAL A 174 10.44 1.75 9.31
C VAL A 174 9.70 2.58 8.26
N VAL A 175 8.67 1.98 7.66
CA VAL A 175 7.73 2.67 6.77
C VAL A 175 6.35 2.67 7.42
N LEU A 176 5.79 3.87 7.59
CA LEU A 176 4.43 4.07 8.08
C LEU A 176 3.55 4.41 6.88
N ALA A 177 2.79 3.45 6.37
CA ALA A 177 1.88 3.65 5.26
C ALA A 177 0.46 3.92 5.79
N MET A 178 -0.11 5.10 5.49
CA MET A 178 -1.43 5.47 5.99
C MET A 178 -2.24 6.35 5.04
N ARG A 179 -3.51 6.59 5.38
CA ARG A 179 -4.30 7.59 4.66
C ARG A 179 -3.93 9.02 5.03
N GLU A 180 -4.03 9.92 4.06
CA GLU A 180 -3.62 11.32 4.21
C GLU A 180 -4.46 12.12 5.22
N ASP A 181 -5.74 11.76 5.40
CA ASP A 181 -6.66 12.42 6.33
C ASP A 181 -6.30 12.22 7.81
N HIS A 182 -5.46 11.22 8.10
CA HIS A 182 -5.04 10.89 9.47
C HIS A 182 -3.63 11.40 9.82
N VAL A 183 -2.91 12.01 8.87
CA VAL A 183 -1.49 12.41 9.05
C VAL A 183 -1.30 13.40 10.20
N ALA A 184 -2.21 14.38 10.36
CA ALA A 184 -2.14 15.36 11.44
C ALA A 184 -2.25 14.71 12.84
N GLY A 185 -2.90 13.56 12.94
CA GLY A 185 -3.00 12.80 14.18
C GLY A 185 -1.65 12.24 14.67
N LEU A 186 -0.61 12.24 13.82
CA LEU A 186 0.74 11.81 14.20
C LEU A 186 1.59 12.92 14.84
N ASP A 187 1.16 14.20 14.76
CA ASP A 187 1.94 15.34 15.25
C ASP A 187 2.34 15.23 16.74
N PRO A 188 1.49 14.75 17.67
CA PRO A 188 1.87 14.55 19.07
C PRO A 188 3.02 13.53 19.26
N TYR A 189 3.18 12.59 18.33
CA TYR A 189 4.14 11.49 18.42
C TYR A 189 5.40 11.74 17.60
N ALA A 190 5.36 12.65 16.63
CA ALA A 190 6.50 13.01 15.80
C ALA A 190 7.80 13.27 16.61
N PRO A 191 7.80 13.97 17.77
CA PRO A 191 9.02 14.16 18.57
C PRO A 191 9.70 12.88 19.07
N LEU A 192 9.00 11.75 19.11
CA LEU A 192 9.55 10.45 19.53
C LEU A 192 10.37 9.78 18.41
N LEU A 193 10.18 10.19 17.15
CA LEU A 193 10.76 9.55 15.97
C LEU A 193 11.99 10.31 15.43
N PRO A 194 12.91 9.61 14.74
CA PRO A 194 14.04 10.22 14.06
C PRO A 194 13.63 11.42 13.20
N ARG A 195 14.41 12.50 13.30
CA ARG A 195 14.19 13.76 12.56
C ARG A 195 12.76 14.32 12.69
N ARG A 196 12.02 13.96 13.74
CA ARG A 196 10.62 14.36 13.95
C ARG A 196 9.68 13.96 12.80
N LEU A 197 9.87 12.78 12.20
CA LEU A 197 9.04 12.27 11.09
C LEU A 197 8.98 13.25 9.89
N ARG A 198 10.13 13.85 9.55
CA ARG A 198 10.26 14.80 8.43
C ARG A 198 10.29 14.12 7.06
N ALA A 199 10.78 12.88 6.98
CA ALA A 199 10.78 12.13 5.74
C ALA A 199 9.35 11.66 5.44
N ARG A 200 8.76 12.30 4.42
CA ARG A 200 7.34 12.19 4.08
C ARG A 200 7.21 12.04 2.58
N PHE A 201 6.47 11.03 2.13
CA PHE A 201 6.14 10.81 0.72
C PHE A 201 4.62 10.79 0.55
N ARG A 202 4.10 11.76 -0.22
CA ARG A 202 2.69 11.81 -0.59
C ARG A 202 2.51 11.24 -1.99
N MET A 203 1.65 10.23 -2.12
CA MET A 203 1.22 9.73 -3.43
C MET A 203 -0.19 10.22 -3.72
N GLU A 204 -0.40 10.75 -4.92
CA GLU A 204 -1.73 11.10 -5.42
C GLU A 204 -2.40 9.89 -6.09
N ARG A 205 -3.68 10.02 -6.44
CA ARG A 205 -4.34 9.11 -7.39
C ARG A 205 -3.62 9.12 -8.75
N LEU A 206 -3.95 8.19 -9.66
CA LEU A 206 -3.25 8.12 -10.95
C LEU A 206 -3.52 9.40 -11.73
N ASP A 207 -2.46 10.07 -12.19
CA ASP A 207 -2.64 11.11 -13.20
C ASP A 207 -3.08 10.48 -14.53
N ARG A 208 -3.55 11.30 -15.46
CA ARG A 208 -4.03 10.82 -16.76
C ARG A 208 -2.99 9.97 -17.49
N LYS A 209 -1.70 10.33 -17.40
CA LYS A 209 -0.62 9.61 -18.07
C LYS A 209 -0.42 8.22 -17.45
N GLY A 210 -0.36 8.15 -16.12
CA GLY A 210 -0.24 6.89 -15.39
C GLY A 210 -1.44 5.99 -15.60
N ALA A 211 -2.65 6.56 -15.61
CA ALA A 211 -3.88 5.82 -15.91
C ALA A 211 -3.84 5.21 -17.31
N LEU A 212 -3.38 5.96 -18.33
CA LEU A 212 -3.24 5.43 -19.68
C LEU A 212 -2.24 4.27 -19.76
N GLU A 213 -1.10 4.38 -19.08
CA GLU A 213 -0.13 3.28 -19.01
C GLU A 213 -0.72 2.05 -18.33
N ALA A 214 -1.44 2.25 -17.21
CA ALA A 214 -2.10 1.19 -16.45
C ALA A 214 -3.25 0.49 -17.20
N VAL A 215 -3.88 1.17 -18.15
CA VAL A 215 -4.88 0.59 -19.05
C VAL A 215 -4.21 -0.08 -20.25
N LYS A 216 -3.37 0.63 -21.00
CA LYS A 216 -2.90 0.15 -22.31
C LYS A 216 -1.93 -1.00 -22.22
N ARG A 217 -0.96 -0.93 -21.30
CA ARG A 217 0.20 -1.83 -21.33
C ARG A 217 -0.12 -3.26 -20.93
N PRO A 218 -0.94 -3.53 -19.89
CA PRO A 218 -1.34 -4.89 -19.57
C PRO A 218 -2.07 -5.58 -20.73
N ALA A 219 -3.00 -4.88 -21.38
CA ALA A 219 -3.70 -5.35 -22.58
C ALA A 219 -2.76 -5.63 -23.77
N GLN A 220 -1.84 -4.70 -24.03
CA GLN A 220 -0.85 -4.84 -25.11
C GLN A 220 0.07 -6.04 -24.88
N GLU A 221 0.57 -6.24 -23.66
CA GLU A 221 1.46 -7.38 -23.34
C GLU A 221 0.73 -8.72 -23.36
N ALA A 222 -0.58 -8.70 -23.12
CA ALA A 222 -1.45 -9.87 -23.29
C ALA A 222 -1.90 -10.11 -24.74
N GLY A 223 -1.42 -9.29 -25.70
CA GLY A 223 -1.69 -9.45 -27.14
C GLY A 223 -3.06 -8.94 -27.59
N CYS A 224 -3.74 -8.11 -26.79
CA CYS A 224 -5.05 -7.54 -27.10
C CYS A 224 -5.01 -6.02 -26.83
N PRO A 225 -4.34 -5.23 -27.69
CA PRO A 225 -4.20 -3.79 -27.50
C PRO A 225 -5.54 -3.07 -27.69
N PHE A 226 -5.68 -1.85 -27.18
CA PHE A 226 -6.82 -0.98 -27.47
C PHE A 226 -6.69 -0.31 -28.84
N ASP A 227 -7.82 -0.11 -29.52
CA ASP A 227 -7.88 0.72 -30.73
C ASP A 227 -7.47 2.18 -30.43
N PRO A 228 -6.95 2.93 -31.43
CA PRO A 228 -6.53 4.31 -31.24
C PRO A 228 -7.64 5.18 -30.63
N GLY A 229 -7.37 5.80 -29.47
CA GLY A 229 -8.29 6.69 -28.79
C GLY A 229 -9.29 6.01 -27.84
N VAL A 230 -9.42 4.68 -27.86
CA VAL A 230 -10.38 3.95 -27.01
C VAL A 230 -9.99 4.04 -25.53
N ALA A 231 -8.73 3.71 -25.21
CA ALA A 231 -8.23 3.82 -23.84
C ALA A 231 -8.17 5.28 -23.35
N GLU A 232 -7.90 6.25 -24.24
CA GLU A 232 -8.00 7.68 -23.94
C GLU A 232 -9.40 8.07 -23.51
N ARG A 233 -10.42 7.65 -24.26
CA ARG A 233 -11.81 7.93 -23.93
C ARG A 233 -12.21 7.27 -22.62
N LEU A 234 -11.81 6.02 -22.39
CA LEU A 234 -12.05 5.31 -21.13
C LEU A 234 -11.43 6.05 -19.93
N VAL A 235 -10.16 6.45 -20.04
CA VAL A 235 -9.47 7.20 -18.99
C VAL A 235 -10.13 8.56 -18.77
N ASP A 236 -10.52 9.26 -19.83
CA ASP A 236 -11.21 10.55 -19.73
C ASP A 236 -12.57 10.42 -19.04
N ASP A 237 -13.32 9.35 -19.32
CA ASP A 237 -14.60 9.07 -18.66
C ASP A 237 -14.40 8.72 -17.17
N LEU A 238 -13.36 7.96 -16.83
CA LEU A 238 -12.97 7.67 -15.44
C LEU A 238 -12.43 8.91 -14.68
N CYS A 239 -11.88 9.88 -15.39
CA CYS A 239 -11.44 11.16 -14.83
C CYS A 239 -12.60 12.12 -14.53
N ARG A 240 -13.83 11.87 -15.04
CA ARG A 240 -14.93 12.83 -14.89
C ARG A 240 -15.39 12.93 -13.44
N ILE A 241 -15.48 14.16 -12.96
CA ILE A 241 -15.98 14.48 -11.62
C ILE A 241 -17.22 15.38 -11.73
N LYS A 242 -18.17 15.17 -10.82
CA LYS A 242 -19.34 16.04 -10.67
C LYS A 242 -18.95 17.24 -9.80
N VAL A 243 -19.10 18.44 -10.35
CA VAL A 243 -18.83 19.70 -9.65
C VAL A 243 -20.07 20.58 -9.63
N ALA A 244 -20.29 21.26 -8.51
CA ALA A 244 -21.37 22.24 -8.38
C ALA A 244 -20.86 23.62 -8.82
N VAL A 245 -21.30 24.09 -9.99
CA VAL A 245 -21.00 25.44 -10.48
C VAL A 245 -22.29 26.25 -10.45
N ARG A 246 -22.34 27.30 -9.61
CA ARG A 246 -23.52 28.18 -9.46
C ARG A 246 -24.82 27.42 -9.15
N GLY A 247 -24.74 26.37 -8.33
CA GLY A 247 -25.90 25.56 -7.95
C GLY A 247 -26.34 24.52 -8.99
N GLN A 248 -25.67 24.45 -10.15
CA GLN A 248 -25.88 23.41 -11.16
C GLN A 248 -24.78 22.34 -11.05
N GLN A 249 -25.19 21.08 -11.08
CA GLN A 249 -24.27 19.95 -11.18
C GLN A 249 -23.79 19.83 -12.62
N THR A 250 -22.49 19.97 -12.86
CA THR A 250 -21.86 19.77 -14.16
C THR A 250 -20.74 18.72 -14.04
N SER A 251 -20.50 17.99 -15.13
CA SER A 251 -19.42 17.02 -15.22
C SER A 251 -18.22 17.67 -15.90
N VAL A 252 -17.06 17.62 -15.27
CA VAL A 252 -15.80 18.15 -15.80
C VAL A 252 -14.69 17.12 -15.67
N LEU A 253 -13.65 17.23 -16.49
CA LEU A 253 -12.46 16.39 -16.35
C LEU A 253 -11.72 16.76 -15.06
N GLY A 254 -11.59 15.78 -14.17
CA GLY A 254 -10.72 15.84 -13.01
C GLY A 254 -9.26 15.53 -13.38
N PRO A 255 -8.32 15.88 -12.49
CA PRO A 255 -6.89 15.66 -12.72
C PRO A 255 -6.44 14.20 -12.52
N PHE A 256 -7.26 13.36 -11.88
CA PHE A 256 -6.86 12.02 -11.45
C PHE A 256 -7.94 10.96 -11.68
N VAL A 257 -7.49 9.71 -11.88
CA VAL A 257 -8.30 8.50 -11.88
C VAL A 257 -8.06 7.72 -10.59
N GLU A 258 -9.12 7.19 -10.00
CA GLU A 258 -9.01 6.26 -8.87
C GLU A 258 -8.53 4.87 -9.36
N PRO A 259 -7.34 4.39 -8.92
CA PRO A 259 -6.77 3.14 -9.41
C PRO A 259 -7.66 1.91 -9.24
N VAL A 260 -8.36 1.81 -8.11
CA VAL A 260 -9.28 0.69 -7.84
C VAL A 260 -10.42 0.67 -8.86
N GLN A 261 -11.04 1.83 -9.12
CA GLN A 261 -12.11 1.93 -10.12
C GLN A 261 -11.60 1.57 -11.52
N LEU A 262 -10.42 2.06 -11.90
CA LEU A 262 -9.78 1.71 -13.17
C LEU A 262 -9.58 0.20 -13.30
N GLN A 263 -9.08 -0.46 -12.26
CA GLN A 263 -8.88 -1.90 -12.27
C GLN A 263 -10.18 -2.68 -12.33
N VAL A 264 -11.24 -2.26 -11.63
CA VAL A 264 -12.56 -2.90 -11.71
C VAL A 264 -13.12 -2.82 -13.13
N VAL A 265 -13.06 -1.64 -13.77
CA VAL A 265 -13.51 -1.48 -15.16
C VAL A 265 -12.71 -2.38 -16.11
N CYS A 266 -11.38 -2.32 -16.05
CA CYS A 266 -10.54 -3.07 -16.98
C CYS A 266 -10.64 -4.59 -16.77
N HIS A 267 -10.73 -5.03 -15.52
CA HIS A 267 -10.92 -6.43 -15.18
C HIS A 267 -12.26 -6.95 -15.70
N ARG A 268 -13.35 -6.22 -15.47
CA ARG A 268 -14.69 -6.58 -15.97
C ARG A 268 -14.73 -6.60 -17.50
N LEU A 269 -14.18 -5.57 -18.14
CA LEU A 269 -14.05 -5.51 -19.59
C LEU A 269 -13.37 -6.77 -20.11
N TRP A 270 -12.19 -7.10 -19.58
CA TRP A 270 -11.39 -8.23 -20.02
C TRP A 270 -12.08 -9.59 -19.84
N GLU A 271 -12.76 -9.82 -18.70
CA GLU A 271 -13.49 -11.06 -18.44
C GLU A 271 -14.65 -11.30 -19.42
N ASN A 272 -15.21 -10.23 -20.00
CA ASN A 272 -16.37 -10.29 -20.87
C ASN A 272 -16.03 -10.05 -22.35
N LEU A 273 -14.76 -9.81 -22.68
CA LEU A 273 -14.34 -9.74 -24.08
C LEU A 273 -14.64 -11.09 -24.77
N PRO A 274 -15.22 -11.07 -25.98
CA PRO A 274 -15.39 -12.29 -26.77
C PRO A 274 -14.02 -12.95 -27.03
N GLU A 275 -13.98 -14.25 -27.35
CA GLU A 275 -12.74 -14.89 -27.80
C GLU A 275 -12.24 -14.20 -29.08
N GLN A 276 -11.33 -13.23 -28.91
CA GLN A 276 -10.76 -12.48 -30.01
C GLN A 276 -9.56 -13.25 -30.58
N GLU A 277 -9.68 -13.69 -31.83
CA GLU A 277 -8.60 -14.32 -32.58
C GLU A 277 -7.51 -13.31 -32.99
N ASP A 278 -7.82 -12.01 -33.18
CA ASP A 278 -6.80 -10.99 -33.56
C ASP A 278 -7.29 -9.52 -33.57
N ASN A 279 -8.29 -9.13 -32.79
CA ASN A 279 -8.83 -7.76 -32.81
C ASN A 279 -8.38 -6.92 -31.61
N ALA A 280 -8.18 -5.63 -31.87
CA ALA A 280 -7.97 -4.63 -30.83
C ALA A 280 -9.28 -4.34 -30.07
N ILE A 281 -9.19 -3.96 -28.80
CA ILE A 281 -10.34 -3.59 -27.97
C ILE A 281 -10.98 -2.31 -28.52
N GLN A 282 -12.24 -2.42 -28.93
CA GLN A 282 -13.01 -1.35 -29.57
C GLN A 282 -13.86 -0.59 -28.54
N TRP A 283 -14.36 0.58 -28.93
CA TRP A 283 -15.14 1.41 -28.01
C TRP A 283 -16.50 0.78 -27.65
N GLU A 284 -17.14 0.11 -28.59
CA GLU A 284 -18.41 -0.59 -28.37
C GLU A 284 -18.28 -1.66 -27.26
N GLU A 285 -17.15 -2.37 -27.22
CA GLU A 285 -16.84 -3.37 -26.19
C GLU A 285 -16.61 -2.71 -24.82
N VAL A 286 -16.00 -1.53 -24.79
CA VAL A 286 -15.85 -0.75 -23.55
C VAL A 286 -17.21 -0.29 -23.01
N GLU A 287 -18.12 0.15 -23.88
CA GLU A 287 -19.48 0.55 -23.47
C GLU A 287 -20.31 -0.65 -22.98
N GLU A 288 -20.20 -1.80 -23.65
CA GLU A 288 -20.97 -2.99 -23.31
C GLU A 288 -20.45 -3.67 -22.02
N PHE A 289 -19.13 -3.77 -21.86
CA PHE A 289 -18.52 -4.61 -20.83
C PHE A 289 -17.75 -3.85 -19.74
N GLY A 290 -17.39 -2.59 -19.98
CA GLY A 290 -16.61 -1.75 -19.06
C GLY A 290 -17.45 -0.89 -18.10
N ASN A 291 -18.76 -0.79 -18.29
CA ASN A 291 -19.60 0.06 -17.45
C ASN A 291 -19.77 -0.51 -16.03
N ILE A 292 -19.64 0.37 -15.04
CA ILE A 292 -20.01 0.14 -13.64
C ILE A 292 -21.20 1.06 -13.38
N ASP A 293 -22.41 0.63 -13.78
CA ASP A 293 -23.64 1.23 -13.26
C ASP A 293 -23.74 1.01 -11.74
#